data_AF-A0A484IBK6-F1
#
_entry.id   AF-A0A484IBK6-F1
#
_cell.length_a   1.000
_cell.length_b   1.000
_cell.length_c   1.000
_cell.angle_alpha   90.00
_cell.angle_beta   90.00
_cell.angle_gamma   90.00
#
_symmetry.space_group_name_H-M   'P 1'
#
loop_
_entity.id
_entity.type
_entity.pdbx_description
1 polymer ?
#
loop_
_entity_poly.entity_id
_entity_poly.type
_entity_poly.pdbx_seq_one_letter_code
_entity_poly.pdbx_strand_id
1 'polypeptide(L)'
;MHYCKEMLLIADEMRHFEGFSGALAVSNIEYMGTPNLREKQLSEFLIYSNEKEIVEQQQILFNTLWEKAIPAKQRIKEIELGIKREFAETIRDPTEIRKLFSKLLESAEKDILSISTPNTIKRIEKLGIINQIIKAANLGIKVRLLIDSHTFNEKINDKYGGELAQIKYHKLIKSLQSFVISMIVDESLLLVIDIKDESQENFEDSIGLATFTNIRSTLDIYLSLFEKGWHQSE
;
A
#
# COMPACT_ATOMS: atom_id res chain seq x y z
N MET A 1 -15.03 -22.61 1.02
CA MET A 1 -16.12 -21.73 1.50
C MET A 1 -17.18 -22.48 2.30
N HIS A 2 -17.73 -23.59 1.80
CA HIS A 2 -18.72 -24.41 2.52
C HIS A 2 -18.27 -24.79 3.95
N TYR A 3 -17.08 -25.37 4.10
CA TYR A 3 -16.52 -25.73 5.41
C TYR A 3 -16.37 -24.55 6.39
N CYS A 4 -16.01 -23.36 5.89
CA CYS A 4 -15.91 -22.17 6.74
C CYS A 4 -17.29 -21.73 7.28
N LYS A 5 -18.35 -21.92 6.50
CA LYS A 5 -19.72 -21.64 6.94
C LYS A 5 -20.22 -22.65 7.96
N GLU A 6 -19.84 -23.92 7.82
CA GLU A 6 -20.15 -24.94 8.84
C GLU A 6 -19.39 -24.68 10.14
N MET A 7 -18.12 -24.28 10.06
CA MET A 7 -17.33 -23.91 11.24
C MET A 7 -17.92 -22.73 12.03
N LEU A 8 -18.55 -21.77 11.34
CA LEU A 8 -19.26 -20.67 11.99
C LEU A 8 -20.46 -21.11 12.86
N LEU A 9 -20.96 -22.34 12.68
CA LEU A 9 -22.07 -22.88 13.48
C LEU A 9 -21.60 -23.55 14.77
N ILE A 10 -20.31 -23.92 14.86
CA ILE A 10 -19.74 -24.68 15.97
C ILE A 10 -18.73 -23.88 16.80
N ALA A 11 -18.05 -22.90 16.20
CA ALA A 11 -17.09 -22.05 16.90
C ALA A 11 -17.78 -20.87 17.59
N ASP A 12 -17.40 -20.58 18.83
CA ASP A 12 -17.90 -19.41 19.57
C ASP A 12 -17.56 -18.10 18.85
N GLU A 13 -16.31 -17.99 18.37
CA GLU A 13 -15.84 -16.89 17.55
C GLU A 13 -14.93 -17.41 16.44
N MET A 14 -15.10 -16.86 15.23
CA MET A 14 -14.25 -17.20 14.09
C MET A 14 -13.80 -15.92 13.41
N ARG A 15 -12.49 -15.80 13.22
CA ARG A 15 -11.84 -14.67 12.55
C ARG A 15 -10.97 -15.16 11.39
N HIS A 16 -10.76 -14.28 10.42
CA HIS A 16 -9.90 -14.49 9.27
C HIS A 16 -8.66 -13.61 9.40
N PHE A 17 -7.50 -14.23 9.28
CA PHE A 17 -6.22 -13.57 9.17
C PHE A 17 -5.54 -14.02 7.88
N GLU A 18 -4.99 -13.07 7.12
CA GLU A 18 -4.34 -13.33 5.84
C GLU A 18 -2.83 -13.46 6.00
N GLY A 19 -2.21 -14.40 5.28
CA GLY A 19 -0.75 -14.58 5.30
C GLY A 19 -0.20 -15.50 6.38
N PHE A 20 -1.06 -16.17 7.16
CA PHE A 20 -0.62 -17.24 8.08
C PHE A 20 -0.60 -18.60 7.36
N SER A 21 0.55 -19.27 7.36
CA SER A 21 0.73 -20.61 6.82
C SER A 21 0.94 -21.63 7.93
N GLY A 22 0.15 -22.71 7.93
CA GLY A 22 0.20 -23.76 8.94
C GLY A 22 -1.08 -23.82 9.77
N ALA A 23 -1.05 -24.59 10.85
CA ALA A 23 -2.08 -24.54 11.89
C ALA A 23 -1.42 -24.56 13.27
N LEU A 24 -2.04 -23.85 14.21
CA LEU A 24 -1.66 -23.86 15.60
C LEU A 24 -2.91 -23.96 16.46
N ALA A 25 -2.79 -24.65 17.59
CA ALA A 25 -3.75 -24.69 18.66
C ALA A 25 -3.00 -24.43 19.97
N VAL A 26 -3.53 -23.55 20.80
CA VAL A 26 -2.95 -23.22 22.11
C VAL A 26 -4.07 -23.20 23.13
N SER A 27 -3.78 -23.74 24.30
CA SER A 27 -4.64 -23.68 25.48
C SER A 27 -3.82 -23.14 26.67
N ASN A 28 -4.42 -23.14 27.86
CA ASN A 28 -3.72 -22.72 29.07
C ASN A 28 -2.59 -23.67 29.51
N ILE A 29 -2.52 -24.89 28.96
CA ILE A 29 -1.60 -25.94 29.44
C ILE A 29 -0.75 -26.57 28.33
N GLU A 30 -1.13 -26.41 27.07
CA GLU A 30 -0.44 -27.07 25.96
C GLU A 30 -0.55 -26.27 24.67
N TYR A 31 0.43 -26.50 23.80
CA TYR A 31 0.52 -26.00 22.45
C TYR A 31 0.67 -27.17 21.48
N MET A 32 0.00 -27.06 20.34
CA MET A 32 0.17 -27.91 19.18
C MET A 32 0.32 -27.06 17.93
N GLY A 33 1.24 -27.43 17.04
CA GLY A 33 1.41 -26.72 15.78
C GLY A 33 1.89 -27.60 14.66
N THR A 34 1.63 -27.14 13.44
CA THR A 34 2.12 -27.78 12.23
C THR A 34 2.48 -26.73 11.18
N PRO A 35 3.71 -26.78 10.60
CA PRO A 35 4.17 -25.77 9.65
C PRO A 35 3.55 -25.95 8.25
N ASN A 36 3.18 -27.18 7.89
CA ASN A 36 2.76 -27.54 6.54
C ASN A 36 1.33 -28.06 6.55
N LEU A 37 0.36 -27.14 6.44
CA LEU A 37 -1.02 -27.51 6.17
C LEU A 37 -1.25 -27.54 4.65
N ARG A 38 -1.54 -28.71 4.10
CA ARG A 38 -1.90 -28.87 2.68
C ARG A 38 -3.33 -29.36 2.56
N GLU A 39 -4.05 -28.84 1.58
CA GLU A 39 -5.43 -29.21 1.36
C GLU A 39 -5.55 -30.72 1.08
N LYS A 40 -6.41 -31.41 1.85
CA LYS A 40 -6.68 -32.85 1.72
C LYS A 40 -5.47 -33.78 1.94
N GLN A 41 -4.40 -33.30 2.57
CA GLN A 41 -3.27 -34.13 2.98
C GLN A 41 -3.17 -34.15 4.50
N LEU A 42 -2.91 -35.33 5.08
CA LEU A 42 -2.54 -35.42 6.49
C LEU A 42 -1.24 -34.65 6.71
N SER A 43 -1.19 -33.87 7.78
CA SER A 43 0.05 -33.21 8.13
C SER A 43 1.10 -34.23 8.52
N GLU A 44 2.30 -34.09 7.96
CA GLU A 44 3.45 -34.96 8.23
C GLU A 44 4.16 -34.58 9.53
N PHE A 45 3.91 -33.38 10.06
CA PHE A 45 4.65 -32.82 11.20
C PHE A 45 3.69 -32.25 12.25
N LEU A 46 3.76 -32.78 13.47
CA LEU A 46 3.11 -32.22 14.66
C LEU A 46 4.17 -31.82 15.68
N ILE A 47 4.15 -30.57 16.08
CA ILE A 47 4.95 -30.04 17.19
C ILE A 47 4.01 -29.94 18.38
N TYR A 48 4.37 -30.59 19.48
CA TYR A 48 3.63 -30.53 20.73
C TYR A 48 4.56 -30.05 21.85
N SER A 49 4.03 -29.22 22.75
CA SER A 49 4.73 -28.84 23.98
C SER A 49 3.74 -28.44 25.07
N ASN A 50 4.03 -28.86 26.29
CA ASN A 50 3.37 -28.41 27.53
C ASN A 50 4.35 -27.67 28.46
N GLU A 51 5.52 -27.27 27.94
CA GLU A 51 6.44 -26.41 28.68
C GLU A 51 5.81 -25.02 28.81
N LYS A 52 5.69 -24.54 30.04
CA LYS A 52 4.91 -23.34 30.37
C LYS A 52 5.35 -22.13 29.54
N GLU A 53 6.65 -21.90 29.42
CA GLU A 53 7.24 -20.79 28.67
C GLU A 53 6.90 -20.87 27.17
N ILE A 54 6.82 -22.08 26.60
CA ILE A 54 6.44 -22.28 25.20
C ILE A 54 4.95 -21.99 25.03
N VAL A 55 4.10 -22.51 25.92
CA VAL A 55 2.65 -22.25 25.89
C VAL A 55 2.37 -20.75 25.98
N GLU A 56 3.02 -20.04 26.89
CA GLU A 56 2.89 -18.59 27.04
C GLU A 56 3.32 -17.83 25.77
N GLN A 57 4.45 -18.20 25.17
CA GLN A 57 4.92 -17.60 23.91
C GLN A 57 3.93 -17.82 22.75
N GLN A 58 3.38 -19.03 22.62
CA GLN A 58 2.43 -19.35 21.57
C GLN A 58 1.06 -18.69 21.79
N GLN A 59 0.66 -18.50 23.05
CA GLN A 59 -0.53 -17.72 23.39
C GLN A 59 -0.39 -16.25 23.00
N ILE A 60 0.78 -15.65 23.22
CA ILE A 60 1.09 -14.27 22.79
C ILE A 60 1.02 -14.17 21.26
N LEU A 61 1.60 -15.13 20.55
CA LEU A 61 1.53 -15.19 19.09
C LEU A 61 0.08 -15.28 18.61
N PHE A 62 -0.72 -16.19 19.18
CA PHE A 62 -2.14 -16.34 18.86
C PHE A 62 -2.89 -15.02 19.07
N ASN A 63 -2.74 -14.39 20.25
CA ASN A 63 -3.43 -13.14 20.58
C ASN A 63 -3.05 -12.02 19.60
N THR A 64 -1.77 -11.91 19.24
CA THR A 64 -1.29 -10.90 18.28
C THR A 64 -1.91 -11.09 16.89
N LEU A 65 -2.04 -12.35 16.44
CA LEU A 65 -2.71 -12.66 15.18
C LEU A 65 -4.22 -12.40 15.28
N TRP A 66 -4.83 -12.78 16.41
CA TRP A 66 -6.26 -12.62 16.68
C TRP A 66 -6.70 -11.16 16.67
N GLU A 67 -5.93 -10.27 17.31
CA GLU A 67 -6.20 -8.83 17.33
C GLU A 67 -6.19 -8.20 15.94
N LYS A 68 -5.32 -8.69 15.05
CA LYS A 68 -5.20 -8.23 13.65
C LYS A 68 -6.20 -8.90 12.71
N ALA A 69 -6.86 -9.98 13.14
CA ALA A 69 -7.80 -10.73 12.34
C ALA A 69 -9.16 -10.02 12.23
N ILE A 70 -9.88 -10.22 11.13
CA ILE A 70 -11.23 -9.68 10.92
C ILE A 70 -12.30 -10.74 11.20
N PRO A 71 -13.55 -10.39 11.54
CA PRO A 71 -14.62 -11.37 11.69
C PRO A 71 -14.78 -12.23 10.43
N ALA A 72 -14.88 -13.55 10.57
CA ALA A 72 -14.98 -14.45 9.42
C ALA A 72 -16.24 -14.19 8.58
N LYS A 73 -17.35 -13.80 9.21
CA LYS A 73 -18.60 -13.39 8.51
C LYS A 73 -18.36 -12.21 7.57
N GLN A 74 -17.54 -11.24 7.99
CA GLN A 74 -17.16 -10.10 7.14
C GLN A 74 -16.38 -10.60 5.92
N ARG A 75 -15.34 -11.42 6.14
CA ARG A 75 -14.53 -11.94 5.03
C ARG A 75 -15.33 -12.79 4.03
N ILE A 76 -16.23 -13.62 4.52
CA ILE A 76 -17.10 -14.44 3.66
C ILE A 76 -17.97 -13.55 2.78
N LYS A 77 -18.59 -12.52 3.35
CA LYS A 77 -19.41 -11.55 2.61
C LYS A 77 -18.58 -10.82 1.53
N GLU A 78 -17.36 -10.41 1.86
CA GLU A 78 -16.45 -9.78 0.89
C GLU A 78 -16.19 -10.68 -0.32
N ILE A 79 -15.90 -11.97 -0.07
CA ILE A 79 -15.60 -12.95 -1.13
C ILE A 79 -16.83 -13.24 -1.99
N GLU A 80 -18.00 -13.45 -1.37
CA GLU A 80 -19.24 -13.80 -2.09
C GLU A 80 -19.75 -12.67 -2.99
N LEU A 81 -19.56 -11.43 -2.55
CA LEU A 81 -20.00 -10.25 -3.29
C LEU A 81 -18.91 -9.68 -4.22
N GLY A 82 -17.72 -10.29 -4.25
CA GLY A 82 -16.58 -9.79 -5.02
C GLY A 82 -16.10 -8.40 -4.57
N ILE A 83 -16.37 -8.04 -3.30
CA ILE A 83 -16.01 -6.74 -2.75
C ILE A 83 -14.52 -6.79 -2.38
N LYS A 84 -13.73 -5.92 -3.01
CA LYS A 84 -12.35 -5.69 -2.56
C LYS A 84 -12.39 -5.08 -1.16
N ARG A 85 -11.68 -5.71 -0.23
CA ARG A 85 -11.57 -5.24 1.16
C ARG A 85 -11.00 -3.82 1.18
N GLU A 86 -11.67 -2.93 1.89
CA GLU A 86 -11.14 -1.62 2.20
C GLU A 86 -10.02 -1.71 3.23
N PHE A 87 -8.94 -0.96 3.01
CA PHE A 87 -7.81 -0.88 3.92
C PHE A 87 -7.30 0.56 4.02
N ALA A 88 -6.69 0.88 5.15
CA ALA A 88 -5.85 2.04 5.35
C ALA A 88 -4.66 1.61 6.20
N GLU A 89 -3.48 1.64 5.59
CA GLU A 89 -2.23 1.23 6.21
C GLU A 89 -1.34 2.46 6.44
N THR A 90 -0.70 2.51 7.60
CA THR A 90 0.31 3.53 7.91
C THR A 90 1.69 2.90 7.81
N ILE A 91 2.52 3.39 6.89
CA ILE A 91 3.91 2.99 6.74
C ILE A 91 4.80 4.05 7.39
N ARG A 92 5.70 3.63 8.29
CA ARG A 92 6.60 4.53 9.02
C ARG A 92 8.04 4.48 8.55
N ASP A 93 8.47 3.33 8.01
CA ASP A 93 9.83 3.15 7.55
C ASP A 93 10.01 3.78 6.15
N PRO A 94 10.91 4.78 5.99
CA PRO A 94 11.09 5.46 4.71
C PRO A 94 11.54 4.54 3.57
N THR A 95 12.28 3.48 3.87
CA THR A 95 12.72 2.48 2.88
C THR A 95 11.53 1.68 2.37
N GLU A 96 10.63 1.25 3.26
CA GLU A 96 9.38 0.59 2.89
C GLU A 96 8.45 1.52 2.12
N ILE A 97 8.37 2.81 2.47
CA ILE A 97 7.62 3.81 1.69
C ILE A 97 8.16 3.89 0.26
N ARG A 98 9.48 3.99 0.09
CA ARG A 98 10.12 4.01 -1.23
C ARG A 98 9.83 2.74 -2.05
N LYS A 99 9.91 1.57 -1.41
CA LYS A 99 9.60 0.28 -2.06
C LYS A 99 8.14 0.24 -2.51
N LEU A 100 7.21 0.67 -1.64
CA LEU A 100 5.79 0.73 -1.97
C LEU A 100 5.52 1.70 -3.12
N PHE A 101 6.12 2.89 -3.09
CA PHE A 101 6.02 3.87 -4.19
C PHE A 101 6.42 3.25 -5.53
N SER A 102 7.56 2.56 -5.58
CA SER A 102 8.04 1.88 -6.79
C SER A 102 7.10 0.75 -7.24
N LYS A 103 6.66 -0.08 -6.28
CA LYS A 103 5.73 -1.18 -6.55
C LYS A 103 4.40 -0.70 -7.14
N LEU A 104 3.88 0.43 -6.67
CA LEU A 104 2.63 0.99 -7.17
C LEU A 104 2.76 1.48 -8.62
N LEU A 105 3.88 2.14 -8.95
CA LEU A 105 4.17 2.54 -10.34
C LEU A 105 4.27 1.31 -11.27
N GLU A 106 4.88 0.22 -10.80
CA GLU A 106 5.00 -1.02 -11.57
C GLU A 106 3.67 -1.77 -11.73
N SER A 107 2.74 -1.62 -10.78
CA SER A 107 1.44 -2.29 -10.81
C SER A 107 0.35 -1.56 -11.59
N ALA A 108 0.62 -0.33 -12.05
CA ALA A 108 -0.37 0.49 -12.73
C ALA A 108 -0.78 -0.13 -14.08
N GLU A 109 -2.09 -0.14 -14.37
CA GLU A 109 -2.64 -0.70 -15.60
C GLU A 109 -3.31 0.34 -16.51
N LYS A 110 -3.78 1.45 -15.94
CA LYS A 110 -4.62 2.45 -16.62
C LYS A 110 -4.07 3.85 -16.49
N ASP A 111 -3.90 4.34 -15.26
CA ASP A 111 -3.47 5.70 -15.00
C ASP A 111 -2.70 5.90 -13.69
N ILE A 112 -1.89 6.96 -13.70
CA ILE A 112 -1.14 7.43 -12.55
C ILE A 112 -1.33 8.93 -12.46
N LEU A 113 -1.86 9.39 -11.32
CA LEU A 113 -2.01 10.81 -11.00
C LEU A 113 -1.14 11.11 -9.79
N SER A 114 -0.30 12.14 -9.84
CA SER A 114 0.50 12.52 -8.68
C SER A 114 0.52 14.01 -8.43
N ILE A 115 0.36 14.40 -7.17
CA ILE A 115 0.63 15.76 -6.68
C ILE A 115 1.92 15.69 -5.87
N SER A 116 2.90 16.49 -6.23
CA SER A 116 4.19 16.49 -5.55
C SER A 116 4.65 17.91 -5.21
N THR A 117 5.45 18.00 -4.17
CA THR A 117 6.05 19.26 -3.72
C THR A 117 7.24 19.68 -4.60
N PRO A 118 7.66 20.96 -4.56
CA PRO A 118 8.66 21.50 -5.51
C PRO A 118 10.00 20.76 -5.59
N ASN A 119 10.51 20.26 -4.46
CA ASN A 119 11.81 19.55 -4.43
C ASN A 119 11.66 18.03 -4.58
N THR A 120 10.43 17.49 -4.56
CA THR A 120 10.20 16.05 -4.67
C THR A 120 10.73 15.49 -5.98
N ILE A 121 10.57 16.19 -7.10
CA ILE A 121 11.08 15.76 -8.41
C ILE A 121 12.59 15.48 -8.37
N LYS A 122 13.39 16.35 -7.74
CA LYS A 122 14.84 16.16 -7.60
C LYS A 122 15.17 14.90 -6.80
N ARG A 123 14.41 14.65 -5.72
CA ARG A 123 14.61 13.49 -4.84
C ARG A 123 14.27 12.19 -5.56
N ILE A 124 13.12 12.13 -6.21
CA ILE A 124 12.68 10.90 -6.91
C ILE A 124 13.50 10.64 -8.18
N GLU A 125 14.07 11.68 -8.82
CA GLU A 125 15.01 11.51 -9.92
C GLU A 125 16.29 10.77 -9.48
N LYS A 126 16.89 11.17 -8.35
CA LYS A 126 18.09 10.49 -7.79
C LYS A 126 17.82 9.02 -7.47
N LEU A 127 16.56 8.66 -7.18
CA LEU A 127 16.13 7.29 -6.92
C LEU A 127 15.80 6.48 -8.18
N GLY A 128 15.85 7.10 -9.37
CA GLY A 128 15.47 6.43 -10.62
C GLY A 128 13.95 6.23 -10.81
N ILE A 129 13.13 6.83 -9.95
CA ILE A 129 11.66 6.74 -10.03
C ILE A 129 11.13 7.42 -11.30
N ILE A 130 11.78 8.51 -11.76
CA ILE A 130 11.42 9.15 -13.03
C ILE A 130 11.48 8.16 -14.20
N ASN A 131 12.47 7.26 -14.22
CA ASN A 131 12.55 6.22 -15.25
C ASN A 131 11.39 5.22 -15.18
N GLN A 132 10.91 4.91 -13.97
CA GLN A 132 9.74 4.04 -13.79
C GLN A 132 8.47 4.73 -14.31
N ILE A 133 8.31 6.03 -14.05
CA ILE A 133 7.19 6.83 -14.56
C ILE A 133 7.23 6.89 -16.10
N ILE A 134 8.40 7.13 -16.69
CA ILE A 134 8.59 7.11 -18.15
C ILE A 134 8.26 5.73 -18.74
N LYS A 135 8.75 4.66 -18.10
CA LYS A 135 8.46 3.28 -18.52
C LYS A 135 6.95 3.01 -18.49
N ALA A 136 6.25 3.43 -17.44
CA ALA A 136 4.80 3.29 -17.35
C ALA A 136 4.10 4.03 -18.51
N ALA A 137 4.49 5.28 -18.77
CA ALA A 137 3.94 6.06 -19.88
C ALA A 137 4.18 5.38 -21.25
N ASN A 138 5.38 4.82 -21.47
CA ASN A 138 5.71 4.08 -22.69
C ASN A 138 4.91 2.77 -22.86
N LEU A 139 4.39 2.19 -21.78
CA LEU A 139 3.47 1.06 -21.81
C LEU A 139 2.02 1.49 -22.09
N GLY A 140 1.76 2.78 -22.32
CA GLY A 140 0.45 3.33 -22.63
C GLY A 140 -0.36 3.74 -21.39
N ILE A 141 0.23 3.70 -20.20
CA ILE A 141 -0.41 4.14 -18.96
C ILE A 141 -0.51 5.67 -18.98
N LYS A 142 -1.69 6.23 -18.70
CA LYS A 142 -1.90 7.67 -18.70
C LYS A 142 -1.29 8.30 -17.45
N VAL A 143 -0.17 9.00 -17.60
CA VAL A 143 0.50 9.69 -16.49
C VAL A 143 0.18 11.18 -16.48
N ARG A 144 -0.34 11.70 -15.35
CA ARG A 144 -0.59 13.12 -15.12
C ARG A 144 0.07 13.59 -13.80
N LEU A 145 0.91 14.61 -13.88
CA LEU A 145 1.69 15.11 -12.74
C LEU A 145 1.36 16.57 -12.42
N LEU A 146 1.02 16.88 -11.17
CA LEU A 146 0.91 18.25 -10.64
C LEU A 146 2.14 18.55 -9.79
N ILE A 147 3.02 19.39 -10.34
CA ILE A 147 4.38 19.60 -9.82
C ILE A 147 4.79 21.06 -9.97
N ASP A 148 5.82 21.50 -9.25
CA ASP A 148 6.39 22.82 -9.55
C ASP A 148 7.15 22.77 -10.88
N SER A 149 6.63 23.48 -11.88
CA SER A 149 7.10 23.47 -13.25
C SER A 149 8.54 23.95 -13.42
N HIS A 150 9.05 24.77 -12.49
CA HIS A 150 10.42 25.30 -12.59
C HIS A 150 11.47 24.20 -12.42
N THR A 151 11.23 23.25 -11.51
CA THR A 151 12.14 22.13 -11.26
C THR A 151 12.11 21.10 -12.38
N PHE A 152 10.95 20.85 -12.97
CA PHE A 152 10.78 19.82 -13.99
C PHE A 152 11.41 20.23 -15.33
N ASN A 153 11.19 21.48 -15.77
CA ASN A 153 11.64 21.93 -17.10
C ASN A 153 13.15 22.04 -17.24
N GLU A 154 13.86 22.56 -16.24
CA GLU A 154 15.31 22.82 -16.36
C GLU A 154 16.18 21.55 -16.24
N LYS A 155 15.76 20.55 -15.46
CA LYS A 155 16.61 19.38 -15.17
C LYS A 155 16.14 18.09 -15.82
N ILE A 156 14.83 17.88 -15.88
CA ILE A 156 14.26 16.63 -16.40
C ILE A 156 14.16 16.68 -17.93
N ASN A 157 13.82 17.83 -18.52
CA ASN A 157 13.73 17.95 -19.98
C ASN A 157 15.09 17.79 -20.67
N ASP A 158 16.16 18.37 -20.12
CA ASP A 158 17.52 18.24 -20.66
C ASP A 158 18.02 16.78 -20.67
N LYS A 159 17.55 15.97 -19.71
CA LYS A 159 17.98 14.59 -19.52
C LYS A 159 17.08 13.55 -20.18
N TYR A 160 15.78 13.82 -20.29
CA TYR A 160 14.76 12.84 -20.72
C TYR A 160 13.86 13.35 -21.86
N GLY A 161 14.16 14.50 -22.48
CA GLY A 161 13.21 15.28 -23.29
C GLY A 161 12.35 14.49 -24.29
N GLY A 162 12.93 13.58 -25.08
CA GLY A 162 12.16 12.76 -26.04
C GLY A 162 11.22 11.73 -25.38
N GLU A 163 11.57 11.25 -24.20
CA GLU A 163 10.83 10.21 -23.47
C GLU A 163 9.69 10.78 -22.60
N LEU A 164 9.69 12.09 -22.37
CA LEU A 164 8.66 12.78 -21.60
C LEU A 164 7.42 13.14 -22.41
N ALA A 165 7.44 12.96 -23.75
CA ALA A 165 6.35 13.38 -24.63
C ALA A 165 5.00 12.75 -24.28
N GLN A 166 5.00 11.59 -23.62
CA GLN A 166 3.79 10.88 -23.20
C GLN A 166 3.31 11.25 -21.79
N ILE A 167 4.12 11.99 -21.01
CA ILE A 167 3.79 12.42 -19.65
C ILE A 167 3.20 13.82 -19.71
N LYS A 168 1.97 13.98 -19.18
CA LYS A 168 1.38 15.31 -19.01
C LYS A 168 1.72 15.84 -17.63
N TYR A 169 2.16 17.09 -17.54
CA TYR A 169 2.41 17.72 -16.24
C TYR A 169 1.98 19.19 -16.27
N HIS A 170 1.36 19.66 -15.19
CA HIS A 170 1.01 21.06 -14.99
C HIS A 170 1.61 21.62 -13.69
N LYS A 171 1.67 22.95 -13.62
CA LYS A 171 2.19 23.66 -12.46
C LYS A 171 1.25 23.54 -11.27
N LEU A 172 1.78 23.13 -10.11
CA LEU A 172 1.05 23.20 -8.86
C LEU A 172 0.80 24.67 -8.45
N ILE A 173 -0.47 25.00 -8.21
CA ILE A 173 -0.87 26.36 -7.86
C ILE A 173 -0.51 26.64 -6.40
N LYS A 174 -0.04 27.87 -6.10
CA LYS A 174 0.39 28.27 -4.75
C LYS A 174 -0.65 28.05 -3.65
N SER A 175 -1.95 28.06 -3.97
CA SER A 175 -3.03 27.77 -3.00
C SER A 175 -3.13 26.28 -2.62
N LEU A 176 -2.55 25.39 -3.43
CA LEU A 176 -2.47 23.94 -3.23
C LEU A 176 -1.07 23.52 -2.75
N GLN A 177 -0.30 24.43 -2.13
CA GLN A 177 1.05 24.13 -1.64
C GLN A 177 0.98 22.95 -0.66
N SER A 178 1.31 21.78 -1.19
CA SER A 178 1.13 20.51 -0.51
C SER A 178 2.30 20.30 0.44
N PHE A 179 2.01 19.83 1.65
CA PHE A 179 3.01 19.27 2.56
C PHE A 179 3.13 17.75 2.41
N VAL A 180 2.48 17.20 1.38
CA VAL A 180 2.45 15.77 1.09
C VAL A 180 2.78 15.50 -0.37
N ILE A 181 3.32 14.32 -0.64
CA ILE A 181 3.28 13.70 -1.96
C ILE A 181 2.03 12.83 -2.00
N SER A 182 1.18 12.99 -3.00
CA SER A 182 0.10 12.03 -3.27
C SER A 182 0.31 11.34 -4.61
N MET A 183 -0.04 10.06 -4.65
CA MET A 183 -0.08 9.24 -5.86
C MET A 183 -1.36 8.43 -5.85
N ILE A 184 -2.13 8.55 -6.93
CA ILE A 184 -3.31 7.76 -7.22
C ILE A 184 -2.97 6.85 -8.39
N VAL A 185 -3.25 5.56 -8.25
CA VAL A 185 -3.04 4.55 -9.29
C VAL A 185 -4.37 3.90 -9.64
N ASP A 186 -4.68 3.88 -10.94
CA ASP A 186 -5.86 3.26 -11.55
C ASP A 186 -7.19 3.68 -10.90
N GLU A 187 -7.25 4.91 -10.39
CA GLU A 187 -8.35 5.47 -9.59
C GLU A 187 -8.84 4.54 -8.44
N SER A 188 -7.96 3.67 -7.94
CA SER A 188 -8.34 2.60 -7.00
C SER A 188 -7.38 2.43 -5.82
N LEU A 189 -6.18 2.97 -5.93
CA LEU A 189 -5.15 2.95 -4.90
C LEU A 189 -4.62 4.36 -4.67
N LEU A 190 -4.47 4.76 -3.42
CA LEU A 190 -3.94 6.04 -2.99
C LEU A 190 -2.77 5.84 -2.05
N LEU A 191 -1.64 6.46 -2.36
CA LEU A 191 -0.51 6.64 -1.47
C LEU A 191 -0.34 8.12 -1.18
N VAL A 192 -0.30 8.49 0.11
CA VAL A 192 -0.02 9.84 0.58
C VAL A 192 1.20 9.76 1.48
N ILE A 193 2.21 10.60 1.25
CA ILE A 193 3.47 10.63 2.00
C ILE A 193 3.66 12.02 2.56
N ASP A 194 3.79 12.13 3.87
CA ASP A 194 4.09 13.39 4.52
C ASP A 194 5.53 13.83 4.21
N ILE A 195 5.72 15.13 3.93
CA ILE A 195 7.04 15.74 3.90
C ILE A 195 7.31 16.37 5.26
N LYS A 196 8.31 15.86 5.98
CA LYS A 196 8.73 16.41 7.28
C LYS A 196 9.77 17.52 7.14
N ASP A 197 10.61 17.48 6.10
CA ASP A 197 11.65 18.48 5.84
C ASP A 197 11.92 18.62 4.33
N GLU A 198 11.44 19.72 3.75
CA GLU A 198 11.62 20.05 2.33
C GLU A 198 13.06 20.41 1.94
N SER A 199 13.91 20.73 2.92
CA SER A 199 15.31 21.11 2.67
C SER A 199 16.23 19.91 2.46
N GLN A 200 15.80 18.71 2.87
CA GLN A 200 16.59 17.50 2.70
C GLN A 200 16.69 17.10 1.23
N GLU A 201 17.90 16.74 0.81
CA GLU A 201 18.21 16.29 -0.55
C GLU A 201 17.91 14.81 -0.78
N ASN A 202 17.93 14.01 0.28
CA ASN A 202 17.62 12.58 0.23
C ASN A 202 16.11 12.37 0.45
N PHE A 203 15.54 11.40 -0.25
CA PHE A 203 14.11 11.09 -0.16
C PHE A 203 13.73 10.58 1.23
N GLU A 204 14.41 9.56 1.74
CA GLU A 204 14.14 8.95 3.04
C GLU A 204 14.27 9.96 4.20
N ASP A 205 15.23 10.88 4.12
CA ASP A 205 15.44 11.93 5.11
C ASP A 205 14.38 13.05 5.04
N SER A 206 13.77 13.27 3.88
CA SER A 206 12.75 14.33 3.67
C SER A 206 11.34 13.94 4.11
N ILE A 207 11.04 12.64 4.16
CA ILE A 207 9.67 12.14 4.36
C ILE A 207 9.37 11.72 5.79
N GLY A 208 8.11 11.87 6.19
CA GLY A 208 7.53 11.36 7.41
C GLY A 208 6.84 10.01 7.19
N LEU A 209 5.63 9.89 7.74
CA LEU A 209 4.78 8.71 7.56
C LEU A 209 4.09 8.72 6.19
N ALA A 210 3.67 7.55 5.73
CA ALA A 210 2.81 7.41 4.57
C ALA A 210 1.50 6.70 4.95
N THR A 211 0.43 7.08 4.27
CA THR A 211 -0.86 6.40 4.28
C THR A 211 -1.09 5.75 2.93
N PHE A 212 -1.34 4.44 2.92
CA PHE A 212 -1.71 3.68 1.73
C PHE A 212 -3.13 3.13 1.90
N THR A 213 -4.02 3.38 0.95
CA THR A 213 -5.43 3.05 1.09
C THR A 213 -6.11 2.81 -0.26
N ASN A 214 -7.20 2.04 -0.23
CA ASN A 214 -8.17 1.91 -1.33
C ASN A 214 -9.59 2.35 -0.90
N ILE A 215 -9.73 3.05 0.22
CA ILE A 215 -11.02 3.55 0.71
C ILE A 215 -11.56 4.58 -0.27
N ARG A 216 -12.77 4.33 -0.79
CA ARG A 216 -13.33 5.10 -1.91
C ARG A 216 -13.52 6.59 -1.57
N SER A 217 -14.02 6.89 -0.37
CA SER A 217 -14.25 8.28 0.06
C SER A 217 -12.97 9.09 0.14
N THR A 218 -11.86 8.50 0.59
CA THR A 218 -10.54 9.15 0.62
C THR A 218 -10.00 9.36 -0.79
N LEU A 219 -10.12 8.35 -1.65
CA LEU A 219 -9.74 8.46 -3.07
C LEU A 219 -10.49 9.61 -3.76
N ASP A 220 -11.80 9.69 -3.59
CA ASP A 220 -12.64 10.73 -4.22
C ASP A 220 -12.22 12.16 -3.79
N ILE A 221 -11.78 12.34 -2.52
CA ILE A 221 -11.23 13.62 -2.04
C ILE A 221 -9.95 13.97 -2.79
N TYR A 222 -8.97 13.07 -2.84
CA TYR A 222 -7.69 13.33 -3.50
C TYR A 222 -7.81 13.46 -5.01
N LEU A 223 -8.72 12.71 -5.64
CA LEU A 223 -9.09 12.90 -7.04
C LEU A 223 -9.67 14.29 -7.27
N SER A 224 -10.60 14.74 -6.42
CA SER A 224 -11.18 16.10 -6.54
C SER A 224 -10.12 17.19 -6.36
N LEU A 225 -9.17 17.01 -5.42
CA LEU A 225 -8.05 17.93 -5.24
C LEU A 225 -7.14 17.96 -6.47
N PHE A 226 -6.84 16.79 -7.04
CA PHE A 226 -6.06 16.66 -8.26
C PHE A 226 -6.75 17.37 -9.43
N GLU A 227 -8.00 17.04 -9.75
CA GLU A 227 -8.71 17.61 -10.90
C GLU A 227 -8.90 19.13 -10.76
N LYS A 228 -9.14 19.64 -9.54
CA LYS A 228 -9.17 21.08 -9.29
C LYS A 228 -7.82 21.74 -9.60
N GLY A 229 -6.73 21.16 -9.13
CA GLY A 229 -5.38 21.65 -9.43
C GLY A 229 -5.05 21.54 -10.92
N TRP A 230 -5.51 20.49 -11.58
CA TRP A 230 -5.30 20.23 -13.00
C TRP A 230 -5.98 21.26 -13.88
N HIS A 231 -7.27 21.53 -13.67
CA HIS A 231 -8.02 22.49 -14.49
C HIS A 231 -7.65 23.95 -14.26
N GLN A 232 -7.25 24.32 -13.04
CA GLN A 232 -6.82 25.68 -12.76
C GLN A 232 -5.41 26.00 -13.28
N SER A 233 -4.66 24.98 -13.70
CA SER A 233 -3.31 25.11 -14.26
C SER A 233 -3.24 24.93 -15.78
N GLU A 234 -4.38 24.59 -16.41
CA GLU A 234 -4.64 24.73 -17.86
C GLU A 234 -4.86 26.20 -18.23
#